data_AF-A0A2S0UGK0-F1
#
_entry.id   AF-A0A2S0UGK0-F1
#
_cell.length_a   1.000
_cell.length_b   1.000
_cell.length_c   1.000
_cell.angle_alpha   90.00
_cell.angle_beta   90.00
_cell.angle_gamma   90.00
#
_symmetry.space_group_name_H-M   'P 1'
#
loop_
_entity.id
_entity.type
_entity.pdbx_description
1 polymer ?
#
loop_
_entity_poly.entity_id
_entity_poly.type
_entity_poly.pdbx_seq_one_letter_code
_entity_poly.pdbx_strand_id
1 'polypeptide(L)'
;MVTSCFTIVLLSGCTFIQDPKQLISPPLLSSDKESLKSVVNAYLSRLPNGGSIIKPRELGDASSIRVRDLDNDGKSEAVVFYETPDDAVRIHGVIFTTEGDTWTAVTNFDVEGQVLESVDLRDLKNDGKTEIVVGYSNSDKQVQQGLTIYSFHNKTVEKALVLPYTHYVIDDLNGDGQMDISILTFQKNEYSTLTTYQYKDGSFVQLDQLELDANVNDYYNVVSGRISEGKQRGIILDASLAQHSAYSILVVMEKGKLVQKLSQDAALKDFIISSGDVNRDGILEIGIQQKPQGWDGFSFDDIPWFFSYFQYDEKQGLKFVMQQYMDQEGRFYYTFPSELNGNITVDTKSEKDQYLKFVRIDNGETVTEIKFFTLSQWDRAREDWKELSRTNDKVIGYRSKYELKVGKSEKEVKR
;
A
#
# COMPACT_ATOMS: atom_id res chain seq x y z
N MET A 1 74.65 -0.43 6.51
CA MET A 1 73.99 -0.36 7.83
C MET A 1 73.30 0.99 7.93
N VAL A 2 72.13 1.00 8.57
CA VAL A 2 71.20 2.13 8.82
C VAL A 2 70.04 2.30 7.82
N THR A 3 69.04 1.43 8.00
CA THR A 3 67.65 1.73 8.47
C THR A 3 66.71 2.63 7.65
N SER A 4 65.70 1.97 7.06
CA SER A 4 64.24 2.27 7.01
C SER A 4 63.70 3.65 6.65
N CYS A 5 62.73 3.67 5.72
CA CYS A 5 61.33 3.93 6.08
C CYS A 5 60.39 3.43 4.96
N PHE A 6 59.70 2.31 5.19
CA PHE A 6 58.64 1.80 4.32
C PHE A 6 57.31 2.37 4.84
N THR A 7 56.74 3.32 4.10
CA THR A 7 55.50 4.01 4.48
C THR A 7 54.30 3.10 4.19
N ILE A 8 53.69 2.55 5.25
CA ILE A 8 52.44 1.81 5.19
C ILE A 8 51.29 2.84 5.19
N VAL A 9 50.54 2.92 4.08
CA VAL A 9 49.29 3.68 4.00
C VAL A 9 48.18 2.78 4.57
N LEU A 10 47.73 3.07 5.79
CA LEU A 10 46.54 2.49 6.38
C LEU A 10 45.32 3.21 5.81
N LEU A 11 44.62 2.55 4.87
CA LEU A 11 43.26 2.92 4.47
C LEU A 11 42.29 2.44 5.56
N SER A 12 42.01 3.30 6.52
CA SER A 12 40.92 3.10 7.48
C SER A 12 39.59 3.22 6.75
N GLY A 13 38.96 2.09 6.43
CA GLY A 13 37.60 2.03 5.94
C GLY A 13 36.62 2.43 7.04
N CYS A 14 36.03 3.63 6.95
CA CYS A 14 34.85 3.98 7.72
C CYS A 14 33.63 3.34 7.07
N THR A 15 33.29 2.13 7.47
CA THR A 15 31.94 1.59 7.26
C THR A 15 30.99 2.27 8.24
N PHE A 16 30.29 3.33 7.81
CA PHE A 16 29.07 3.77 8.47
C PHE A 16 27.99 2.73 8.20
N ILE A 17 27.94 1.69 9.03
CA ILE A 17 26.75 0.85 9.17
C ILE A 17 25.90 1.57 10.22
N GLN A 18 24.94 2.38 9.79
CA GLN A 18 23.86 2.78 10.69
C GLN A 18 23.15 1.51 11.14
N ASP A 19 23.07 1.28 12.45
CA ASP A 19 22.36 0.16 13.05
C ASP A 19 20.87 0.25 12.65
N PRO A 20 20.31 -0.71 11.91
CA PRO A 20 18.91 -0.70 11.48
C PRO A 20 17.91 -0.57 12.64
N LYS A 21 18.35 -0.82 13.88
CA LYS A 21 17.53 -0.67 15.09
C LYS A 21 17.25 0.77 15.50
N GLN A 22 17.97 1.77 14.98
CA GLN A 22 17.66 3.18 15.27
C GLN A 22 16.50 3.73 14.43
N LEU A 23 16.08 3.01 13.39
CA LEU A 23 14.92 3.36 12.56
C LEU A 23 13.59 2.81 13.12
N ILE A 24 13.66 2.04 14.23
CA ILE A 24 12.49 1.42 14.86
C ILE A 24 12.33 1.99 16.27
N SER A 25 11.44 2.97 16.37
CA SER A 25 10.66 3.32 17.57
C SER A 25 10.29 2.09 18.40
N PRO A 26 10.79 1.79 19.62
CA PRO A 26 10.19 0.73 20.43
C PRO A 26 8.69 1.00 20.56
N PRO A 27 7.82 0.01 20.36
CA PRO A 27 6.39 0.23 20.51
C PRO A 27 6.12 0.71 21.94
N LEU A 28 5.32 1.77 22.07
CA LEU A 28 4.85 2.24 23.38
C LEU A 28 4.30 1.08 24.21
N LEU A 29 4.67 1.04 25.49
CA LEU A 29 4.14 0.08 26.44
C LEU A 29 2.62 0.26 26.57
N SER A 30 1.92 -0.81 26.94
CA SER A 30 0.46 -0.78 27.07
C SER A 30 -0.02 0.26 28.09
N SER A 31 0.71 0.41 29.20
CA SER A 31 0.46 1.43 30.24
C SER A 31 0.56 2.85 29.69
N ASP A 32 1.56 3.11 28.85
CA ASP A 32 1.82 4.45 28.32
C ASP A 32 0.75 4.82 27.30
N LYS A 33 0.28 3.83 26.52
CA LYS A 33 -0.86 4.00 25.61
C LYS A 33 -2.15 4.32 26.36
N GLU A 34 -2.40 3.68 27.50
CA GLU A 34 -3.58 3.95 28.33
C GLU A 34 -3.50 5.33 28.99
N SER A 35 -2.33 5.68 29.53
CA SER A 35 -2.06 7.01 30.09
C SER A 35 -2.29 8.10 29.04
N LEU A 36 -1.69 7.96 27.85
CA LEU A 36 -1.86 8.90 26.75
C LEU A 36 -3.33 9.03 26.32
N LYS A 37 -4.07 7.93 26.19
CA LYS A 37 -5.52 7.98 25.91
C LYS A 37 -6.30 8.76 26.97
N SER A 38 -5.98 8.57 28.25
CA SER A 38 -6.62 9.30 29.35
C SER A 38 -6.34 10.80 29.26
N VAL A 39 -5.08 11.18 29.01
CA VAL A 39 -4.67 12.58 28.83
C VAL A 39 -5.37 13.22 27.64
N VAL A 40 -5.46 12.52 26.51
CA VAL A 40 -6.17 12.98 25.31
C VAL A 40 -7.66 13.21 25.62
N ASN A 41 -8.34 12.24 26.24
CA ASN A 41 -9.76 12.38 26.58
C ASN A 41 -10.00 13.53 27.58
N ALA A 42 -9.10 13.73 28.54
CA ALA A 42 -9.18 14.84 29.48
C ALA A 42 -8.96 16.20 28.78
N TYR A 43 -8.03 16.29 27.81
CA TYR A 43 -7.86 17.47 26.97
C TYR A 43 -9.13 17.79 26.20
N LEU A 44 -9.69 16.81 25.49
CA LEU A 44 -10.88 16.99 24.66
C LEU A 44 -12.14 17.35 25.46
N SER A 45 -12.28 16.80 26.67
CA SER A 45 -13.42 17.11 27.57
C SER A 45 -13.37 18.52 28.15
N ARG A 46 -12.22 19.21 28.08
CA ARG A 46 -12.03 20.58 28.56
C ARG A 46 -12.19 21.62 27.46
N LEU A 47 -12.34 21.21 26.19
CA LEU A 47 -12.61 22.12 25.10
C LEU A 47 -14.01 22.75 25.27
N PRO A 48 -14.21 24.04 24.92
CA PRO A 48 -15.47 24.75 25.17
C PRO A 48 -16.71 24.04 24.63
N ASN A 49 -16.62 23.47 23.43
CA ASN A 49 -17.70 22.74 22.77
C ASN A 49 -17.52 21.20 22.83
N GLY A 50 -16.51 20.73 23.58
CA GLY A 50 -16.08 19.33 23.58
C GLY A 50 -15.45 18.91 22.25
N GLY A 51 -14.57 17.92 22.29
CA GLY A 51 -13.97 17.34 21.08
C GLY A 51 -14.12 15.83 21.03
N SER A 52 -14.21 15.26 19.83
CA SER A 52 -14.25 13.81 19.62
C SER A 52 -13.10 13.37 18.73
N ILE A 53 -12.36 12.33 19.13
CA ILE A 53 -11.26 11.78 18.34
C ILE A 53 -11.81 11.25 17.02
N ILE A 54 -11.16 11.59 15.91
CA ILE A 54 -11.47 11.08 14.58
C ILE A 54 -10.31 10.25 14.03
N LYS A 55 -10.59 9.47 12.98
CA LYS A 55 -9.60 8.68 12.24
C LYS A 55 -9.67 9.04 10.76
N PRO A 56 -8.56 8.95 10.02
CA PRO A 56 -8.63 9.10 8.57
C PRO A 56 -9.52 8.02 7.97
N ARG A 57 -10.18 8.35 6.86
CA ARG A 57 -10.98 7.41 6.07
C ARG A 57 -10.12 6.32 5.44
N GLU A 58 -8.90 6.66 5.05
CA GLU A 58 -7.98 5.72 4.42
C GLU A 58 -7.70 4.52 5.35
N LEU A 59 -8.08 3.33 4.88
CA LEU A 59 -8.07 2.09 5.66
C LEU A 59 -6.67 1.56 6.02
N GLY A 60 -5.60 2.22 5.54
CA GLY A 60 -4.21 1.86 5.79
C GLY A 60 -3.75 2.10 7.22
N ASP A 61 -4.29 3.13 7.89
CA ASP A 61 -3.90 3.52 9.25
C ASP A 61 -5.12 3.75 10.15
N ALA A 62 -5.51 2.70 10.87
CA ALA A 62 -6.62 2.72 11.81
C ALA A 62 -6.28 3.33 13.18
N SER A 63 -5.05 3.84 13.38
CA SER A 63 -4.65 4.42 14.65
C SER A 63 -5.25 5.81 14.83
N SER A 64 -5.88 6.04 15.98
CA SER A 64 -6.39 7.36 16.37
C SER A 64 -5.34 8.22 17.07
N ILE A 65 -4.23 7.63 17.49
CA ILE A 65 -3.12 8.30 18.17
C ILE A 65 -1.84 7.83 17.50
N ARG A 66 -1.11 8.76 16.88
CA ARG A 66 0.15 8.46 16.18
C ARG A 66 1.30 8.95 17.02
N VAL A 67 2.30 8.11 17.26
CA VAL A 67 3.46 8.46 18.09
C VAL A 67 4.73 8.33 17.28
N ARG A 68 5.48 9.44 17.18
CA ARG A 68 6.69 9.56 16.38
C ARG A 68 7.52 10.73 16.91
N ASP A 69 8.84 10.64 16.79
CA ASP A 69 9.73 11.78 17.02
C ASP A 69 9.57 12.78 15.87
N LEU A 70 8.93 13.92 16.15
CA LEU A 70 8.58 14.93 15.16
C LEU A 70 9.66 16.00 15.02
N ASP A 71 10.37 16.34 16.11
CA ASP A 71 11.36 17.42 16.11
C ASP A 71 12.82 16.96 16.25
N ASN A 72 13.04 15.64 16.26
CA ASN A 72 14.33 14.95 16.31
C ASN A 72 15.09 15.20 17.62
N ASP A 73 14.37 15.31 18.75
CA ASP A 73 14.96 15.46 20.08
C ASP A 73 15.25 14.11 20.79
N GLY A 74 14.86 13.00 20.16
CA GLY A 74 15.01 11.64 20.69
C GLY A 74 13.86 11.17 21.58
N LYS A 75 12.85 12.02 21.81
CA LYS A 75 11.57 11.66 22.42
C LYS A 75 10.49 11.71 21.34
N SER A 76 9.42 10.96 21.56
CA SER A 76 8.31 10.93 20.61
C SER A 76 7.17 11.82 21.06
N GLU A 77 6.59 12.52 20.10
CA GLU A 77 5.35 13.27 20.25
C GLU A 77 4.17 12.38 19.86
N ALA A 78 3.00 12.70 20.42
CA ALA A 78 1.75 12.10 20.00
C ALA A 78 0.92 13.10 19.21
N VAL A 79 0.52 12.73 17.99
CA VAL A 79 -0.40 13.48 17.14
C VAL A 79 -1.78 12.83 17.21
N VAL A 80 -2.79 13.63 17.53
CA VAL A 80 -4.20 13.22 17.58
C VAL A 80 -5.04 14.19 16.79
N PHE A 81 -5.93 13.65 15.96
CA PHE A 81 -6.92 14.43 15.24
C PHE A 81 -8.28 14.31 15.93
N TYR A 82 -9.01 15.41 16.02
CA TYR A 82 -10.33 15.46 16.62
C TYR A 82 -11.24 16.40 15.84
N GLU A 83 -12.54 16.24 16.05
CA GLU A 83 -13.56 17.14 15.52
C GLU A 83 -14.33 17.88 16.61
N THR A 84 -14.75 19.09 16.27
CA THR A 84 -15.62 20.00 17.03
C THR A 84 -16.74 20.45 16.08
N PRO A 85 -17.82 19.66 15.92
CA PRO A 85 -18.82 19.87 14.87
C PRO A 85 -19.52 21.24 14.90
N ASP A 86 -19.56 21.88 16.06
CA ASP A 86 -20.21 23.17 16.28
C ASP A 86 -19.25 24.38 16.12
N ASP A 87 -17.95 24.14 15.89
CA ASP A 87 -16.95 25.18 15.67
C ASP A 87 -16.89 25.61 14.20
N ALA A 88 -16.36 26.81 13.94
CA ALA A 88 -16.18 27.34 12.58
C ALA A 88 -15.21 26.49 11.74
N VAL A 89 -14.17 25.97 12.39
CA VAL A 89 -13.28 24.94 11.84
C VAL A 89 -13.66 23.65 12.54
N ARG A 90 -13.98 22.61 11.79
CA ARG A 90 -14.47 21.34 12.35
C ARG A 90 -13.33 20.43 12.77
N ILE A 91 -12.24 20.36 12.02
CA ILE A 91 -11.17 19.38 12.22
C ILE A 91 -9.92 20.07 12.76
N HIS A 92 -9.34 19.47 13.78
CA HIS A 92 -8.13 19.96 14.41
C HIS A 92 -7.13 18.82 14.64
N GLY A 93 -5.85 19.16 14.62
CA GLY A 93 -4.77 18.35 15.15
C GLY A 93 -4.29 18.89 16.49
N VAL A 94 -3.87 18.02 17.39
CA VAL A 94 -3.19 18.38 18.64
C VAL A 94 -1.94 17.51 18.80
N ILE A 95 -0.87 18.14 19.27
CA ILE A 95 0.42 17.51 19.52
C ILE A 95 0.67 17.51 21.03
N PHE A 96 1.02 16.33 21.55
CA PHE A 96 1.44 16.14 22.93
C PHE A 96 2.92 15.78 22.97
N THR A 97 3.65 16.33 23.93
CA THR A 97 5.04 15.94 24.25
C THR A 97 5.09 15.26 25.61
N THR A 98 6.20 14.60 25.91
CA THR A 98 6.47 14.06 27.26
C THR A 98 7.38 15.00 28.06
N GLU A 99 6.91 15.41 29.24
CA GLU A 99 7.73 16.09 30.24
C GLU A 99 7.87 15.15 31.44
N GLY A 100 9.00 14.42 31.52
CA GLY A 100 9.14 13.27 32.41
C GLY A 100 8.25 12.11 31.95
N ASP A 101 7.43 11.56 32.84
CA ASP A 101 6.50 10.45 32.55
C ASP A 101 5.07 10.93 32.17
N THR A 102 4.88 12.24 31.99
CA THR A 102 3.54 12.82 31.76
C THR A 102 3.43 13.45 30.38
N TRP A 103 2.37 13.07 29.65
CA TRP A 103 2.00 13.68 28.38
C TRP A 103 1.30 15.02 28.60
N THR A 104 1.68 16.04 27.84
CA THR A 104 1.08 17.37 27.89
C THR A 104 0.85 17.90 26.49
N ALA A 105 -0.35 18.44 26.22
CA ALA A 105 -0.65 19.11 24.96
C ALA A 105 0.20 20.38 24.85
N VAL A 106 1.00 20.49 23.79
CA VAL A 106 1.89 21.64 23.58
C VAL A 106 1.39 22.61 22.52
N THR A 107 0.65 22.10 21.54
CA THR A 107 0.03 22.93 20.50
C THR A 107 -1.13 22.20 19.86
N ASN A 108 -2.06 22.97 19.28
CA ASN A 108 -3.05 22.49 18.34
C ASN A 108 -2.94 23.28 17.03
N PHE A 109 -3.60 22.78 15.99
CA PHE A 109 -3.64 23.42 14.68
C PHE A 109 -4.92 23.01 13.94
N ASP A 110 -5.35 23.89 13.06
CA ASP A 110 -6.55 23.69 12.25
C ASP A 110 -6.22 22.89 11.00
N VAL A 111 -7.08 21.92 10.70
CA VAL A 111 -7.06 21.19 9.44
C VAL A 111 -8.22 21.71 8.60
N GLU A 112 -7.92 22.01 7.34
CA GLU A 112 -8.95 22.44 6.40
C GLU A 112 -9.93 21.29 6.09
N GLY A 113 -11.13 21.63 5.64
CA GLY A 113 -12.14 20.63 5.28
C GLY A 113 -13.05 20.18 6.42
N GLN A 114 -13.83 19.14 6.13
CA GLN A 114 -14.89 18.58 6.97
C GLN A 114 -14.72 17.08 7.21
N VAL A 115 -13.83 16.44 6.44
CA VAL A 115 -13.51 15.02 6.52
C VAL A 115 -11.98 14.88 6.56
N LEU A 116 -11.49 14.07 7.50
CA LEU A 116 -10.10 13.64 7.54
C LEU A 116 -9.93 12.42 6.62
N GLU A 117 -9.21 12.58 5.53
CA GLU A 117 -9.09 11.55 4.50
C GLU A 117 -7.88 10.65 4.75
N SER A 118 -6.71 11.23 4.97
CA SER A 118 -5.46 10.50 5.19
C SER A 118 -4.55 11.24 6.17
N VAL A 119 -3.68 10.48 6.84
CA VAL A 119 -2.60 11.01 7.69
C VAL A 119 -1.37 10.13 7.53
N ASP A 120 -0.23 10.72 7.16
CA ASP A 120 1.08 10.06 7.17
C ASP A 120 2.09 10.88 7.98
N LEU A 121 3.07 10.21 8.59
CA LEU A 121 4.17 10.80 9.35
C LEU A 121 5.50 10.38 8.71
N ARG A 122 6.12 11.30 7.96
CA ARG A 122 7.35 11.04 7.20
C ARG A 122 8.34 12.19 7.29
N ASP A 123 9.63 11.88 7.39
CA ASP A 123 10.69 12.86 7.20
C ASP A 123 10.81 13.18 5.70
N LEU A 124 10.19 14.28 5.29
CA LEU A 124 10.13 14.71 3.89
C LEU A 124 11.24 15.71 3.55
N LYS A 125 11.80 16.35 4.58
CA LYS A 125 12.90 17.30 4.46
C LYS A 125 14.28 16.66 4.57
N ASN A 126 14.32 15.38 4.97
CA ASN A 126 15.51 14.57 5.20
C ASN A 126 16.45 15.21 6.22
N ASP A 127 15.90 15.90 7.22
CA ASP A 127 16.64 16.54 8.32
C ASP A 127 16.51 15.76 9.65
N GLY A 128 15.86 14.59 9.61
CA GLY A 128 15.55 13.73 10.75
C GLY A 128 14.28 14.12 11.49
N LYS A 129 13.66 15.27 11.16
CA LYS A 129 12.37 15.68 11.73
C LYS A 129 11.25 15.10 10.90
N THR A 130 10.14 14.75 11.55
CA THR A 130 9.02 14.13 10.87
C THR A 130 7.94 15.16 10.54
N GLU A 131 7.62 15.30 9.26
CA GLU A 131 6.44 16.05 8.80
C GLU A 131 5.14 15.27 9.02
N ILE A 132 4.06 16.02 9.23
CA ILE A 132 2.68 15.51 9.29
C ILE A 132 2.00 15.80 7.96
N VAL A 133 1.69 14.77 7.19
CA VAL A 133 0.99 14.88 5.91
C VAL A 133 -0.49 14.59 6.14
N VAL A 134 -1.36 15.55 5.85
CA VAL A 134 -2.81 15.45 6.13
C VAL A 134 -3.61 15.69 4.88
N GLY A 135 -4.39 14.70 4.49
CA GLY A 135 -5.39 14.80 3.43
C GLY A 135 -6.77 15.10 4.00
N TYR A 136 -7.52 15.99 3.36
CA TYR A 136 -8.85 16.41 3.78
C TYR A 136 -9.79 16.66 2.60
N SER A 137 -11.09 16.59 2.85
CA SER A 137 -12.13 16.95 1.87
C SER A 137 -13.27 17.73 2.53
N ASN A 138 -14.09 18.41 1.73
CA ASN A 138 -15.27 19.12 2.25
C ASN A 138 -16.53 18.24 2.29
N SER A 139 -16.48 17.05 1.69
CA SER A 139 -17.61 16.11 1.69
C SER A 139 -17.16 14.71 1.28
N ASP A 140 -17.94 13.71 1.68
CA ASP A 140 -17.67 12.29 1.43
C ASP A 140 -17.56 11.87 -0.05
N LYS A 141 -17.91 12.74 -1.00
CA LYS A 141 -18.03 12.44 -2.44
C LYS A 141 -17.10 13.27 -3.33
N GLN A 142 -16.17 14.02 -2.74
CA GLN A 142 -15.24 14.84 -3.51
C GLN A 142 -14.05 14.01 -4.01
N VAL A 143 -13.89 13.98 -5.34
CA VAL A 143 -12.77 13.32 -6.03
C VAL A 143 -11.46 14.12 -5.85
N GLN A 144 -11.56 15.45 -5.86
CA GLN A 144 -10.43 16.33 -5.59
C GLN A 144 -10.45 16.76 -4.13
N GLN A 145 -9.37 16.43 -3.43
CA GLN A 145 -9.15 16.63 -2.00
C GLN A 145 -8.01 17.65 -1.82
N GLY A 146 -7.84 18.16 -0.61
CA GLY A 146 -6.72 19.03 -0.24
C GLY A 146 -5.70 18.28 0.61
N LEU A 147 -4.43 18.46 0.31
CA LEU A 147 -3.29 17.92 1.06
C LEU A 147 -2.57 19.08 1.74
N THR A 148 -2.25 18.95 3.03
CA THR A 148 -1.33 19.86 3.71
C THR A 148 -0.22 19.08 4.39
N ILE A 149 1.01 19.50 4.16
CA ILE A 149 2.20 19.03 4.88
C ILE A 149 2.49 20.06 5.98
N TYR A 150 2.57 19.60 7.21
CA TYR A 150 2.91 20.40 8.37
C TYR A 150 4.27 20.00 8.93
N SER A 151 5.07 20.98 9.36
CA SER A 151 6.26 20.73 10.17
C SER A 151 6.03 21.17 11.60
N PHE A 152 6.57 20.40 12.54
CA PHE A 152 6.53 20.70 13.96
C PHE A 152 7.93 21.07 14.46
N HIS A 153 8.05 22.24 15.09
CA HIS A 153 9.30 22.68 15.71
C HIS A 153 9.00 23.70 16.81
N ASN A 154 9.78 23.68 17.90
CA ASN A 154 9.62 24.60 19.04
C ASN A 154 8.19 24.70 19.58
N LYS A 155 7.48 23.56 19.67
CA LYS A 155 6.08 23.51 20.10
C LYS A 155 5.13 24.32 19.20
N THR A 156 5.49 24.55 17.94
CA THR A 156 4.66 25.23 16.94
C THR A 156 4.51 24.37 15.69
N VAL A 157 3.41 24.58 14.97
CA VAL A 157 3.09 23.86 13.72
C VAL A 157 2.98 24.87 12.59
N GLU A 158 3.69 24.61 11.50
CA GLU A 158 3.71 25.46 10.30
C GLU A 158 3.34 24.66 9.06
N LYS A 159 2.56 25.26 8.14
CA LYS A 159 2.25 24.65 6.84
C LYS A 159 3.48 24.76 5.92
N ALA A 160 4.04 23.63 5.54
CA ALA A 160 5.19 23.53 4.65
C ALA A 160 4.78 23.45 3.17
N LEU A 161 3.65 22.80 2.86
CA LEU A 161 3.13 22.66 1.50
C LEU A 161 1.60 22.45 1.54
N VAL A 162 0.88 23.04 0.59
CA VAL A 162 -0.57 22.84 0.40
C VAL A 162 -0.82 22.58 -1.08
N LEU A 163 -1.46 21.46 -1.40
CA LEU A 163 -1.71 21.04 -2.79
C LEU A 163 -3.08 20.36 -2.92
N PRO A 164 -3.77 20.47 -4.07
CA PRO A 164 -4.87 19.57 -4.38
C PRO A 164 -4.34 18.17 -4.68
N TYR A 165 -5.10 17.12 -4.35
CA TYR A 165 -4.75 15.75 -4.69
C TYR A 165 -6.00 14.88 -4.90
N THR A 166 -5.83 13.76 -5.61
CA THR A 166 -6.76 12.62 -5.59
C THR A 166 -6.07 11.43 -4.94
N HIS A 167 -4.80 11.18 -5.29
CA HIS A 167 -3.91 10.26 -4.60
C HIS A 167 -2.54 10.89 -4.40
N TYR A 168 -1.80 10.42 -3.40
CA TYR A 168 -0.39 10.72 -3.26
C TYR A 168 0.38 9.48 -2.82
N VAL A 169 1.68 9.49 -3.14
CA VAL A 169 2.64 8.52 -2.64
C VAL A 169 3.92 9.23 -2.23
N ILE A 170 4.57 8.70 -1.20
CA ILE A 170 5.84 9.22 -0.67
C ILE A 170 6.89 8.13 -0.87
N ASP A 171 7.92 8.42 -1.67
CA ASP A 171 9.02 7.51 -1.95
C ASP A 171 10.24 8.24 -2.53
N ASP A 172 11.42 7.63 -2.47
CA ASP A 172 12.65 8.14 -3.12
C ASP A 172 12.62 7.84 -4.62
N LEU A 173 11.72 8.48 -5.36
CA LEU A 173 11.40 8.13 -6.74
C LEU A 173 12.60 8.34 -7.68
N ASN A 174 13.42 9.34 -7.40
CA ASN A 174 14.60 9.66 -8.20
C ASN A 174 15.89 8.93 -7.76
N GLY A 175 15.87 8.24 -6.61
CA GLY A 175 16.96 7.41 -6.11
C GLY A 175 18.14 8.21 -5.53
N ASP A 176 17.93 9.46 -5.11
CA ASP A 176 18.96 10.31 -4.51
C ASP A 176 19.06 10.16 -2.99
N GLY A 177 18.23 9.31 -2.39
CA GLY A 177 18.17 9.05 -0.95
C GLY A 177 17.30 10.04 -0.17
N GLN A 178 16.64 10.98 -0.85
CA GLN A 178 15.69 11.92 -0.27
C GLN A 178 14.26 11.50 -0.61
N MET A 179 13.34 11.65 0.35
CA MET A 179 11.93 11.38 0.08
C MET A 179 11.33 12.39 -0.90
N ASP A 180 10.67 11.87 -1.94
CA ASP A 180 9.84 12.64 -2.85
C ASP A 180 8.35 12.44 -2.52
N ILE A 181 7.52 13.45 -2.75
CA ILE A 181 6.07 13.33 -2.73
C ILE A 181 5.52 13.45 -4.14
N SER A 182 4.82 12.43 -4.61
CA SER A 182 4.17 12.43 -5.91
C SER A 182 2.66 12.53 -5.76
N ILE A 183 2.07 13.54 -6.39
CA ILE A 183 0.66 13.87 -6.33
C ILE A 183 0.00 13.53 -7.67
N LEU A 184 -1.01 12.68 -7.62
CA LEU A 184 -1.94 12.46 -8.73
C LEU A 184 -3.14 13.38 -8.53
N THR A 185 -3.41 14.23 -9.52
CA THR A 185 -4.66 14.99 -9.61
C THR A 185 -5.50 14.43 -10.75
N PHE A 186 -6.71 14.00 -10.44
CA PHE A 186 -7.65 13.44 -11.39
C PHE A 186 -8.97 14.21 -11.38
N GLN A 187 -9.43 14.57 -12.57
CA GLN A 187 -10.75 15.12 -12.79
C GLN A 187 -11.38 14.39 -13.98
N LYS A 188 -12.62 13.94 -13.81
CA LYS A 188 -13.32 13.17 -14.84
C LYS A 188 -13.47 13.99 -16.13
N ASN A 189 -13.13 13.38 -17.27
CA ASN A 189 -13.11 13.99 -18.60
C ASN A 189 -12.04 15.07 -18.79
N GLU A 190 -11.05 15.15 -17.92
CA GLU A 190 -9.86 15.99 -18.07
C GLU A 190 -8.61 15.12 -18.02
N TYR A 191 -7.50 15.66 -18.51
CA TYR A 191 -6.21 14.99 -18.37
C TYR A 191 -5.84 14.90 -16.89
N SER A 192 -5.37 13.73 -16.48
CA SER A 192 -4.83 13.57 -15.12
C SER A 192 -3.37 14.00 -15.12
N THR A 193 -2.90 14.53 -14.01
CA THR A 193 -1.49 14.94 -13.87
C THR A 193 -0.85 14.22 -12.69
N LEU A 194 0.31 13.61 -12.92
CA LEU A 194 1.20 13.13 -11.88
C LEU A 194 2.34 14.13 -11.71
N THR A 195 2.47 14.73 -10.53
CA THR A 195 3.50 15.74 -10.24
C THR A 195 4.34 15.30 -9.06
N THR A 196 5.66 15.31 -9.20
CA THR A 196 6.60 14.94 -8.13
C THR A 196 7.28 16.18 -7.57
N TYR A 197 7.29 16.31 -6.25
CA TYR A 197 7.97 17.35 -5.49
C TYR A 197 9.02 16.75 -4.57
N GLN A 198 10.10 17.49 -4.34
CA GLN A 198 11.13 17.14 -3.36
C GLN A 198 11.47 18.39 -2.54
N TYR A 199 11.80 18.22 -1.26
CA TYR A 199 12.29 19.34 -0.46
C TYR A 199 13.73 19.67 -0.84
N LYS A 200 13.97 20.91 -1.26
CA LYS A 200 15.30 21.39 -1.63
C LYS A 200 15.45 22.87 -1.33
N ASP A 201 16.62 23.25 -0.83
CA ASP A 201 16.99 24.65 -0.59
C ASP A 201 15.95 25.44 0.24
N GLY A 202 15.32 24.77 1.22
CA GLY A 202 14.38 25.39 2.15
C GLY A 202 12.90 25.30 1.75
N SER A 203 12.56 24.74 0.60
CA SER A 203 11.17 24.63 0.12
C SER A 203 10.90 23.35 -0.67
N PHE A 204 9.63 22.95 -0.82
CA PHE A 204 9.27 21.90 -1.76
C PHE A 204 9.31 22.44 -3.19
N VAL A 205 10.14 21.84 -4.04
CA VAL A 205 10.28 22.19 -5.45
C VAL A 205 9.69 21.07 -6.31
N GLN A 206 8.98 21.45 -7.37
CA GLN A 206 8.50 20.49 -8.36
C GLN A 206 9.69 19.96 -9.17
N LEU A 207 9.90 18.64 -9.15
CA LEU A 207 10.91 17.98 -9.98
C LEU A 207 10.44 17.85 -11.42
N ASP A 208 9.23 17.30 -11.61
CA ASP A 208 8.61 17.15 -12.92
C ASP A 208 7.11 16.91 -12.81
N GLN A 209 6.42 17.03 -13.95
CA GLN A 209 5.01 16.73 -14.10
C GLN A 209 4.77 15.95 -15.39
N LEU A 210 3.96 14.90 -15.30
CA LEU A 210 3.52 14.06 -16.40
C LEU A 210 2.01 14.17 -16.57
N GLU A 211 1.59 14.51 -17.78
CA GLU A 211 0.19 14.40 -18.20
C GLU A 211 -0.11 12.93 -18.57
N LEU A 212 -1.22 12.41 -18.05
CA LEU A 212 -1.70 11.04 -18.25
C LEU A 212 -2.99 11.06 -19.08
N ASP A 213 -3.40 9.91 -19.61
CA ASP A 213 -4.59 9.79 -20.45
C ASP A 213 -5.86 10.32 -19.75
N ALA A 214 -6.66 11.08 -20.50
CA ALA A 214 -7.93 11.66 -20.04
C ALA A 214 -9.10 10.66 -20.02
N ASN A 215 -8.94 9.48 -20.64
CA ASN A 215 -10.03 8.52 -20.87
C ASN A 215 -10.16 7.45 -19.78
N VAL A 216 -9.93 7.81 -18.52
CA VAL A 216 -10.09 6.91 -17.37
C VAL A 216 -11.30 7.33 -16.53
N ASN A 217 -12.02 6.35 -15.98
CA ASN A 217 -13.15 6.61 -15.09
C ASN A 217 -12.71 6.91 -13.66
N ASP A 218 -11.65 6.26 -13.20
CA ASP A 218 -11.10 6.37 -11.85
C ASP A 218 -9.70 5.75 -11.75
N TYR A 219 -8.92 6.17 -10.77
CA TYR A 219 -7.68 5.51 -10.36
C TYR A 219 -7.91 4.78 -9.04
N TYR A 220 -8.19 3.49 -9.11
CA TYR A 220 -8.61 2.72 -7.94
C TYR A 220 -7.43 2.30 -7.04
N ASN A 221 -6.20 2.37 -7.55
CA ASN A 221 -4.99 2.07 -6.80
C ASN A 221 -3.80 2.89 -7.32
N VAL A 222 -3.00 3.40 -6.38
CA VAL A 222 -1.75 4.13 -6.64
C VAL A 222 -0.74 3.64 -5.63
N VAL A 223 0.35 3.04 -6.10
CA VAL A 223 1.38 2.46 -5.23
C VAL A 223 2.77 2.84 -5.74
N SER A 224 3.68 3.18 -4.81
CA SER A 224 5.09 3.40 -5.09
C SER A 224 5.97 2.36 -4.42
N GLY A 225 7.12 2.09 -5.02
CA GLY A 225 8.08 1.14 -4.47
C GLY A 225 9.12 0.73 -5.49
N ARG A 226 9.88 -0.30 -5.14
CA ARG A 226 10.79 -0.94 -6.09
C ARG A 226 9.98 -1.68 -7.15
N ILE A 227 10.29 -1.48 -8.42
CA ILE A 227 9.55 -2.06 -9.55
C ILE A 227 10.36 -3.11 -10.32
N SER A 228 11.67 -3.24 -10.04
CA SER A 228 12.54 -4.23 -10.69
C SER A 228 13.64 -4.78 -9.77
N GLU A 229 14.23 -5.91 -10.16
CA GLU A 229 15.40 -6.50 -9.51
C GLU A 229 16.61 -5.52 -9.48
N GLY A 230 16.68 -4.57 -10.42
CA GLY A 230 17.71 -3.51 -10.46
C GLY A 230 17.60 -2.46 -9.36
N LYS A 231 16.62 -2.57 -8.45
CA LYS A 231 16.28 -1.59 -7.40
C LYS A 231 15.72 -0.26 -7.94
N GLN A 232 15.37 -0.19 -9.21
CA GLN A 232 14.66 0.97 -9.75
C GLN A 232 13.34 1.12 -8.99
N ARG A 233 13.02 2.37 -8.65
CA ARG A 233 11.76 2.74 -8.02
C ARG A 233 10.79 3.31 -9.05
N GLY A 234 9.51 3.18 -8.78
CA GLY A 234 8.47 3.64 -9.68
C GLY A 234 7.13 3.74 -8.97
N ILE A 235 6.16 4.28 -9.70
CA ILE A 235 4.77 4.41 -9.31
C ILE A 235 3.94 3.59 -10.28
N ILE A 236 3.07 2.73 -9.76
CA ILE A 236 2.06 2.03 -10.52
C ILE A 236 0.71 2.68 -10.23
N LEU A 237 0.07 3.18 -11.28
CA LEU A 237 -1.30 3.70 -11.26
C LEU A 237 -2.20 2.67 -11.91
N ASP A 238 -3.17 2.14 -11.17
CA ASP A 238 -4.19 1.29 -11.75
C ASP A 238 -5.45 2.10 -12.05
N ALA A 239 -5.79 2.19 -13.32
CA ALA A 239 -6.89 3.00 -13.81
C ALA A 239 -8.00 2.13 -14.39
N SER A 240 -9.25 2.48 -14.09
CA SER A 240 -10.43 1.86 -14.68
C SER A 240 -10.86 2.58 -15.96
N LEU A 241 -11.18 1.83 -17.02
CA LEU A 241 -11.73 2.31 -18.28
C LEU A 241 -13.25 2.10 -18.35
N ALA A 242 -13.74 1.00 -17.79
CA ALA A 242 -15.15 0.60 -17.73
C ALA A 242 -15.37 -0.41 -16.58
N GLN A 243 -16.61 -0.91 -16.40
CA GLN A 243 -16.94 -1.87 -15.33
C GLN A 243 -16.04 -3.13 -15.31
N HIS A 244 -15.54 -3.58 -16.47
CA HIS A 244 -14.68 -4.76 -16.61
C HIS A 244 -13.48 -4.49 -17.53
N SER A 245 -12.93 -3.28 -17.45
CA SER A 245 -11.70 -2.97 -18.16
C SER A 245 -10.88 -1.98 -17.35
N ALA A 246 -9.63 -2.33 -17.10
CA ALA A 246 -8.66 -1.51 -16.39
C ALA A 246 -7.29 -1.67 -17.05
N TYR A 247 -6.33 -0.83 -16.69
CA TYR A 247 -4.94 -1.05 -17.05
C TYR A 247 -4.02 -0.43 -16.01
N SER A 248 -2.76 -0.87 -16.00
CA SER A 248 -1.72 -0.27 -15.16
C SER A 248 -0.83 0.67 -15.96
N ILE A 249 -0.53 1.82 -15.39
CA ILE A 249 0.49 2.76 -15.85
C ILE A 249 1.68 2.62 -14.92
N LEU A 250 2.84 2.27 -15.46
CA LEU A 250 4.10 2.29 -14.72
C LEU A 250 4.88 3.57 -15.08
N VAL A 251 5.09 4.42 -14.08
CA VAL A 251 5.87 5.66 -14.20
C VAL A 251 7.14 5.55 -13.37
N VAL A 252 8.27 5.97 -13.92
CA VAL A 252 9.57 6.06 -13.22
C VAL A 252 10.17 7.46 -13.41
N MET A 253 11.12 7.84 -12.56
CA MET A 253 11.94 9.03 -12.78
C MET A 253 13.23 8.66 -13.54
N GLU A 254 13.45 9.26 -14.71
CA GLU A 254 14.68 9.13 -15.47
C GLU A 254 15.28 10.50 -15.75
N LYS A 255 16.49 10.75 -15.26
CA LYS A 255 17.21 12.02 -15.46
C LYS A 255 16.35 13.24 -15.06
N GLY A 256 15.60 13.11 -13.96
CA GLY A 256 14.71 14.15 -13.45
C GLY A 256 13.41 14.33 -14.24
N LYS A 257 13.01 13.34 -15.06
CA LYS A 257 11.76 13.35 -15.83
C LYS A 257 10.90 12.14 -15.53
N LEU A 258 9.59 12.35 -15.39
CA LEU A 258 8.60 11.28 -15.25
C LEU A 258 8.40 10.63 -16.63
N VAL A 259 8.60 9.31 -16.69
CA VAL A 259 8.52 8.53 -17.94
C VAL A 259 7.65 7.30 -17.74
N GLN A 260 6.66 7.11 -18.62
CA GLN A 260 5.87 5.88 -18.68
C GLN A 260 6.66 4.76 -19.37
N LYS A 261 6.69 3.57 -18.77
CA LYS A 261 7.50 2.43 -19.23
C LYS A 261 6.75 1.32 -19.97
N LEU A 262 5.43 1.27 -19.84
CA LEU A 262 4.58 0.22 -20.43
C LEU A 262 3.58 0.84 -21.40
N SER A 263 3.34 0.15 -22.52
CA SER A 263 2.19 0.47 -23.37
C SER A 263 0.90 0.07 -22.65
N GLN A 264 -0.20 0.74 -23.01
CA GLN A 264 -1.52 0.43 -22.46
C GLN A 264 -1.91 -1.04 -22.68
N ASP A 265 -1.65 -1.58 -23.88
CA ASP A 265 -1.95 -2.98 -24.23
C ASP A 265 -1.19 -3.99 -23.37
N ALA A 266 0.06 -3.68 -22.99
CA ALA A 266 0.89 -4.61 -22.23
C ALA A 266 0.35 -4.87 -20.81
N ALA A 267 -0.38 -3.91 -20.25
CA ALA A 267 -0.89 -3.96 -18.88
C ALA A 267 -2.43 -3.83 -18.83
N LEU A 268 -3.11 -4.17 -19.93
CA LEU A 268 -4.58 -4.21 -19.99
C LEU A 268 -5.11 -5.34 -19.10
N LYS A 269 -6.24 -5.08 -18.45
CA LYS A 269 -6.91 -5.97 -17.53
C LYS A 269 -8.39 -6.06 -17.90
N ASP A 270 -8.90 -7.28 -18.01
CA ASP A 270 -10.34 -7.56 -18.15
C ASP A 270 -11.08 -7.48 -16.79
N PHE A 271 -10.34 -7.22 -15.71
CA PHE A 271 -10.85 -7.15 -14.36
C PHE A 271 -10.03 -6.19 -13.50
N ILE A 272 -10.67 -5.56 -12.51
CA ILE A 272 -10.00 -4.67 -11.55
C ILE A 272 -9.12 -5.52 -10.63
N ILE A 273 -7.81 -5.33 -10.77
CA ILE A 273 -6.79 -5.99 -9.92
C ILE A 273 -5.83 -4.92 -9.46
N SER A 274 -5.68 -4.76 -8.15
CA SER A 274 -4.72 -3.83 -7.58
C SER A 274 -3.30 -4.37 -7.68
N SER A 275 -2.38 -3.53 -8.13
CA SER A 275 -0.94 -3.76 -8.14
C SER A 275 -0.34 -3.54 -6.75
N GLY A 276 0.75 -4.24 -6.44
CA GLY A 276 1.40 -4.19 -5.12
C GLY A 276 2.46 -5.27 -4.97
N ASP A 277 3.16 -5.30 -3.83
CA ASP A 277 4.08 -6.40 -3.48
C ASP A 277 3.27 -7.60 -2.96
N VAL A 278 2.80 -8.42 -3.88
CA VAL A 278 1.88 -9.52 -3.62
C VAL A 278 2.62 -10.75 -3.11
N ASN A 279 3.84 -10.98 -3.60
CA ASN A 279 4.66 -12.12 -3.19
C ASN A 279 5.54 -11.83 -1.94
N ARG A 280 5.60 -10.56 -1.49
CA ARG A 280 6.36 -10.06 -0.33
C ARG A 280 7.87 -10.14 -0.51
N ASP A 281 8.36 -9.98 -1.74
CA ASP A 281 9.79 -9.92 -2.05
C ASP A 281 10.35 -8.49 -2.07
N GLY A 282 9.48 -7.50 -1.84
CA GLY A 282 9.83 -6.07 -1.82
C GLY A 282 9.88 -5.44 -3.21
N ILE A 283 9.39 -6.11 -4.25
CA ILE A 283 9.19 -5.58 -5.60
C ILE A 283 7.69 -5.55 -5.88
N LEU A 284 7.22 -4.52 -6.57
CA LEU A 284 5.81 -4.39 -6.92
C LEU A 284 5.47 -5.22 -8.16
N GLU A 285 4.35 -5.93 -8.10
CA GLU A 285 3.75 -6.63 -9.21
C GLU A 285 2.51 -5.92 -9.78
N ILE A 286 2.35 -6.05 -11.11
CA ILE A 286 1.13 -5.75 -11.84
C ILE A 286 0.33 -7.04 -12.00
N GLY A 287 -0.92 -7.03 -11.51
CA GLY A 287 -1.84 -8.16 -11.65
C GLY A 287 -2.67 -8.10 -12.93
N ILE A 288 -2.73 -9.22 -13.66
CA ILE A 288 -3.51 -9.40 -14.89
C ILE A 288 -4.35 -10.67 -14.78
N GLN A 289 -5.61 -10.59 -15.15
CA GLN A 289 -6.50 -11.74 -15.19
C GLN A 289 -6.20 -12.59 -16.44
N GLN A 290 -6.06 -13.90 -16.27
CA GLN A 290 -5.78 -14.83 -17.35
C GLN A 290 -6.79 -15.97 -17.37
N LYS A 291 -7.28 -16.28 -18.58
CA LYS A 291 -8.17 -17.41 -18.79
C LYS A 291 -7.38 -18.72 -18.66
N PRO A 292 -7.87 -19.71 -17.90
CA PRO A 292 -7.26 -21.05 -17.92
C PRO A 292 -7.39 -21.70 -19.30
N GLN A 293 -6.36 -22.43 -19.72
CA GLN A 293 -6.36 -23.14 -21.00
C GLN A 293 -7.50 -24.17 -21.07
N GLY A 294 -8.25 -24.15 -22.18
CA GLY A 294 -9.38 -25.06 -22.43
C GLY A 294 -10.75 -24.49 -22.09
N TRP A 295 -10.81 -23.29 -21.51
CA TRP A 295 -12.05 -22.60 -21.14
C TRP A 295 -12.59 -21.66 -22.23
N ASP A 296 -12.21 -21.87 -23.49
CA ASP A 296 -12.76 -21.12 -24.60
C ASP A 296 -14.22 -21.50 -24.88
N GLY A 297 -15.06 -20.49 -25.09
CA GLY A 297 -16.50 -20.66 -25.30
C GLY A 297 -17.35 -20.80 -24.03
N PHE A 298 -16.75 -20.80 -22.84
CA PHE A 298 -17.47 -20.73 -21.57
C PHE A 298 -17.93 -19.29 -21.28
N SER A 299 -19.00 -19.15 -20.50
CA SER A 299 -19.47 -17.83 -20.06
C SER A 299 -18.43 -17.20 -19.13
N PHE A 300 -18.29 -15.87 -19.17
CA PHE A 300 -17.32 -15.15 -18.33
C PHE A 300 -17.49 -15.48 -16.84
N ASP A 301 -18.74 -15.61 -16.41
CA ASP A 301 -19.13 -15.89 -15.04
C ASP A 301 -18.96 -17.36 -14.65
N ASP A 302 -18.67 -18.29 -15.55
CA ASP A 302 -18.39 -19.69 -15.20
C ASP A 302 -16.89 -19.97 -15.09
N ILE A 303 -16.07 -19.16 -15.75
CA ILE A 303 -14.63 -19.39 -15.85
C ILE A 303 -13.94 -19.22 -14.48
N PRO A 304 -13.14 -20.19 -14.03
CA PRO A 304 -12.32 -20.09 -12.84
C PRO A 304 -11.03 -19.32 -13.15
N TRP A 305 -11.15 -18.01 -13.31
CA TRP A 305 -10.07 -17.12 -13.72
C TRP A 305 -8.81 -17.21 -12.86
N PHE A 306 -7.65 -17.14 -13.52
CA PHE A 306 -6.37 -16.99 -12.86
C PHE A 306 -6.00 -15.52 -12.73
N PHE A 307 -5.29 -15.20 -11.65
CA PHE A 307 -4.68 -13.91 -11.40
C PHE A 307 -3.17 -14.11 -11.50
N SER A 308 -2.59 -13.57 -12.56
CA SER A 308 -1.16 -13.65 -12.85
C SER A 308 -0.50 -12.32 -12.51
N TYR A 309 0.65 -12.37 -11.86
CA TYR A 309 1.38 -11.22 -11.37
C TYR A 309 2.72 -11.12 -12.09
N PHE A 310 3.06 -9.90 -12.47
CA PHE A 310 4.23 -9.60 -13.28
C PHE A 310 5.05 -8.48 -12.65
N GLN A 311 6.37 -8.64 -12.60
CA GLN A 311 7.29 -7.57 -12.25
C GLN A 311 7.78 -6.87 -13.51
N TYR A 312 8.17 -5.59 -13.38
CA TYR A 312 8.77 -4.88 -14.50
C TYR A 312 10.20 -5.34 -14.77
N ASP A 313 10.51 -5.51 -16.05
CA ASP A 313 11.84 -5.81 -16.55
C ASP A 313 12.15 -4.91 -17.73
N GLU A 314 13.29 -4.21 -17.67
CA GLU A 314 13.67 -3.20 -18.66
C GLU A 314 13.76 -3.74 -20.10
N LYS A 315 14.02 -5.03 -20.28
CA LYS A 315 14.23 -5.65 -21.61
C LYS A 315 12.96 -6.25 -22.18
N GLN A 316 12.17 -6.92 -21.35
CA GLN A 316 10.98 -7.67 -21.79
C GLN A 316 9.64 -6.99 -21.41
N GLY A 317 9.68 -5.88 -20.67
CA GLY A 317 8.50 -5.17 -20.18
C GLY A 317 7.94 -5.84 -18.92
N LEU A 318 7.20 -6.93 -19.08
CA LEU A 318 6.58 -7.66 -17.96
C LEU A 318 7.13 -9.07 -17.85
N LYS A 319 7.70 -9.39 -16.68
CA LYS A 319 8.20 -10.72 -16.31
C LYS A 319 7.22 -11.39 -15.38
N PHE A 320 6.69 -12.54 -15.80
CA PHE A 320 5.82 -13.36 -14.95
C PHE A 320 6.55 -13.81 -13.68
N VAL A 321 5.90 -13.69 -12.52
CA VAL A 321 6.48 -14.14 -11.23
C VAL A 321 5.59 -15.11 -10.46
N MET A 322 4.27 -14.94 -10.53
CA MET A 322 3.35 -15.71 -9.71
C MET A 322 1.99 -15.81 -10.39
N GLN A 323 1.28 -16.90 -10.15
CA GLN A 323 -0.13 -17.03 -10.53
C GLN A 323 -0.92 -17.68 -9.41
N GLN A 324 -2.18 -17.30 -9.28
CA GLN A 324 -3.09 -17.87 -8.31
C GLN A 324 -4.50 -17.98 -8.85
N TYR A 325 -5.28 -18.88 -8.26
CA TYR A 325 -6.73 -18.84 -8.31
C TYR A 325 -7.27 -18.15 -7.06
N MET A 326 -8.18 -17.20 -7.22
CA MET A 326 -8.89 -16.58 -6.11
C MET A 326 -10.36 -16.92 -6.19
N ASP A 327 -10.92 -17.39 -5.08
CA ASP A 327 -12.33 -17.66 -4.98
C ASP A 327 -13.17 -16.37 -5.11
N GLN A 328 -14.29 -16.45 -5.83
CA GLN A 328 -15.13 -15.28 -6.08
C GLN A 328 -15.79 -14.72 -4.82
N GLU A 329 -15.99 -15.50 -3.78
CA GLU A 329 -16.52 -14.99 -2.50
C GLU A 329 -15.40 -14.63 -1.52
N GLY A 330 -14.14 -14.62 -1.97
CA GLY A 330 -12.98 -14.34 -1.12
C GLY A 330 -12.73 -15.40 -0.04
N ARG A 331 -13.34 -16.59 -0.17
CA ARG A 331 -13.28 -17.64 0.87
C ARG A 331 -11.91 -18.27 1.00
N PHE A 332 -11.15 -18.30 -0.09
CA PHE A 332 -9.76 -18.77 -0.15
C PHE A 332 -9.06 -18.24 -1.40
N TYR A 333 -7.74 -18.36 -1.41
CA TYR A 333 -6.94 -18.29 -2.62
C TYR A 333 -6.02 -19.50 -2.67
N TYR A 334 -5.55 -19.84 -3.88
CA TYR A 334 -4.57 -20.88 -4.12
C TYR A 334 -3.46 -20.32 -5.01
N THR A 335 -2.34 -19.97 -4.39
CA THR A 335 -1.11 -19.59 -5.10
C THR A 335 -0.44 -20.84 -5.64
N PHE A 336 -0.18 -20.85 -6.95
CA PHE A 336 0.45 -22.00 -7.59
C PHE A 336 1.94 -22.07 -7.23
N PRO A 337 2.47 -23.28 -6.99
CA PRO A 337 3.90 -23.51 -6.89
C PRO A 337 4.64 -23.01 -8.14
N SER A 338 5.81 -22.40 -7.96
CA SER A 338 6.59 -21.82 -9.05
C SER A 338 7.00 -22.84 -10.12
N GLU A 339 7.09 -24.12 -9.77
CA GLU A 339 7.42 -25.20 -10.72
C GLU A 339 6.29 -25.46 -11.73
N LEU A 340 5.08 -24.98 -11.46
CA LEU A 340 3.90 -25.12 -12.31
C LEU A 340 3.60 -23.87 -13.14
N ASN A 341 4.43 -22.83 -13.04
CA ASN A 341 4.27 -21.58 -13.77
C ASN A 341 4.12 -21.84 -15.28
N GLY A 342 3.01 -21.39 -15.85
CA GLY A 342 2.68 -21.57 -17.27
C GLY A 342 2.32 -23.02 -17.68
N ASN A 343 2.25 -23.97 -16.75
CA ASN A 343 1.96 -25.38 -17.02
C ASN A 343 0.79 -25.92 -16.18
N ILE A 344 -0.10 -25.04 -15.71
CA ILE A 344 -1.28 -25.39 -14.89
C ILE A 344 -2.55 -24.81 -15.53
N THR A 345 -3.64 -25.57 -15.46
CA THR A 345 -4.99 -25.13 -15.85
C THR A 345 -6.04 -25.75 -14.93
N VAL A 346 -7.31 -25.40 -15.14
CA VAL A 346 -8.46 -26.01 -14.47
C VAL A 346 -9.15 -26.97 -15.44
N ASP A 347 -9.43 -28.19 -15.02
CA ASP A 347 -10.22 -29.18 -15.78
C ASP A 347 -11.61 -28.59 -16.07
N THR A 348 -12.05 -28.61 -17.33
CA THR A 348 -13.31 -27.98 -17.77
C THR A 348 -14.57 -28.63 -17.20
N LYS A 349 -14.43 -29.77 -16.48
CA LYS A 349 -15.52 -30.38 -15.70
C LYS A 349 -15.64 -29.79 -14.29
N SER A 350 -14.77 -28.84 -13.94
CA SER A 350 -14.84 -28.11 -12.67
C SER A 350 -16.05 -27.19 -12.67
N GLU A 351 -16.66 -27.03 -11.52
CA GLU A 351 -17.79 -26.13 -11.28
C GLU A 351 -17.48 -25.30 -10.05
N LYS A 352 -17.50 -23.97 -10.21
CA LYS A 352 -17.31 -23.05 -9.09
C LYS A 352 -18.35 -23.32 -8.01
N ASP A 353 -17.98 -23.06 -6.75
CA ASP A 353 -18.82 -23.35 -5.57
C ASP A 353 -19.13 -24.83 -5.30
N GLN A 354 -18.65 -25.76 -6.14
CA GLN A 354 -18.87 -27.20 -5.97
C GLN A 354 -17.56 -28.00 -5.96
N TYR A 355 -16.77 -27.92 -7.03
CA TYR A 355 -15.57 -28.72 -7.22
C TYR A 355 -14.63 -28.10 -8.26
N LEU A 356 -13.37 -27.89 -7.89
CA LEU A 356 -12.31 -27.39 -8.75
C LEU A 356 -11.20 -28.42 -8.82
N LYS A 357 -10.76 -28.74 -10.05
CA LYS A 357 -9.66 -29.67 -10.28
C LYS A 357 -8.59 -28.99 -11.13
N PHE A 358 -7.45 -28.72 -10.52
CA PHE A 358 -6.28 -28.14 -11.16
C PHE A 358 -5.41 -29.28 -11.72
N VAL A 359 -5.04 -29.15 -12.99
CA VAL A 359 -4.28 -30.15 -13.74
C VAL A 359 -3.09 -29.52 -14.46
N ARG A 360 -2.06 -30.31 -14.70
CA ARG A 360 -0.95 -29.86 -15.56
C ARG A 360 -1.39 -29.83 -17.03
N ILE A 361 -0.87 -28.85 -17.78
CA ILE A 361 -1.18 -28.71 -19.20
C ILE A 361 -0.48 -29.81 -20.02
N ASP A 362 0.77 -30.13 -19.71
CA ASP A 362 1.59 -31.06 -20.48
C ASP A 362 1.13 -32.53 -20.45
N ASN A 363 0.62 -33.02 -19.32
CA ASN A 363 0.29 -34.43 -19.14
C ASN A 363 -1.11 -34.70 -18.54
N GLY A 364 -1.86 -33.67 -18.18
CA GLY A 364 -3.21 -33.78 -17.59
C GLY A 364 -3.23 -34.32 -16.15
N GLU A 365 -2.08 -34.43 -15.49
CA GLU A 365 -1.97 -34.93 -14.12
C GLU A 365 -2.67 -33.99 -13.13
N THR A 366 -3.48 -34.55 -12.23
CA THR A 366 -4.11 -33.79 -11.14
C THR A 366 -3.05 -33.27 -10.17
N VAL A 367 -3.07 -31.96 -9.96
CA VAL A 367 -2.20 -31.23 -9.03
C VAL A 367 -2.92 -31.04 -7.69
N THR A 368 -4.10 -30.44 -7.75
CA THR A 368 -4.90 -30.03 -6.59
C THR A 368 -6.38 -30.18 -6.93
N GLU A 369 -7.14 -30.67 -5.96
CA GLU A 369 -8.59 -30.69 -5.99
C GLU A 369 -9.11 -29.87 -4.81
N ILE A 370 -10.12 -29.04 -5.05
CA ILE A 370 -10.83 -28.28 -4.03
C ILE A 370 -12.31 -28.64 -4.15
N LYS A 371 -12.96 -28.95 -3.03
CA LYS A 371 -14.35 -29.37 -3.02
C LYS A 371 -15.12 -28.72 -1.88
N PHE A 372 -16.38 -28.39 -2.17
CA PHE A 372 -17.31 -27.83 -1.21
C PHE A 372 -18.20 -28.95 -0.67
N PHE A 373 -18.12 -29.16 0.63
CA PHE A 373 -18.83 -30.22 1.35
C PHE A 373 -19.94 -29.62 2.22
N THR A 374 -21.08 -30.28 2.29
CA THR A 374 -21.97 -30.12 3.45
C THR A 374 -21.28 -30.71 4.69
N LEU A 375 -21.69 -30.29 5.90
CA LEU A 375 -21.12 -30.83 7.14
C LEU A 375 -21.14 -32.37 7.18
N SER A 376 -22.25 -32.99 6.78
CA SER A 376 -22.37 -34.45 6.74
C SER A 376 -21.49 -35.11 5.69
N GLN A 377 -21.22 -34.45 4.56
CA GLN A 377 -20.26 -34.96 3.57
C GLN A 377 -18.82 -34.84 4.08
N TRP A 378 -18.51 -33.76 4.80
CA TRP A 378 -17.20 -33.54 5.40
C TRP A 378 -16.84 -34.61 6.42
N ASP A 379 -17.78 -35.00 7.28
CA ASP A 379 -17.53 -36.05 8.30
C ASP A 379 -17.07 -37.38 7.69
N ARG A 380 -17.50 -37.67 6.46
CA ARG A 380 -17.08 -38.87 5.69
C ARG A 380 -15.79 -38.67 4.90
N ALA A 381 -15.41 -37.43 4.60
CA ALA A 381 -14.31 -37.08 3.71
C ALA A 381 -13.05 -36.61 4.45
N ARG A 382 -13.16 -36.19 5.72
CA ARG A 382 -12.10 -35.54 6.51
C ARG A 382 -10.83 -36.38 6.74
N GLU A 383 -10.87 -37.69 6.52
CA GLU A 383 -9.68 -38.55 6.60
C GLU A 383 -8.77 -38.38 5.38
N ASP A 384 -9.36 -38.08 4.22
CA ASP A 384 -8.64 -37.97 2.96
C ASP A 384 -8.50 -36.52 2.45
N TRP A 385 -9.22 -35.57 3.05
CA TRP A 385 -9.24 -34.17 2.65
C TRP A 385 -8.77 -33.28 3.81
N LYS A 386 -8.03 -32.23 3.49
CA LYS A 386 -7.64 -31.20 4.46
C LYS A 386 -8.64 -30.05 4.43
N GLU A 387 -8.97 -29.50 5.60
CA GLU A 387 -9.87 -28.35 5.70
C GLU A 387 -9.17 -27.08 5.19
N LEU A 388 -9.83 -26.36 4.29
CA LEU A 388 -9.39 -25.07 3.74
C LEU A 388 -10.07 -23.91 4.47
N SER A 389 -11.39 -24.03 4.63
CA SER A 389 -12.25 -23.02 5.26
C SER A 389 -13.57 -23.67 5.68
N ARG A 390 -14.27 -23.05 6.62
CA ARG A 390 -15.53 -23.56 7.18
C ARG A 390 -16.48 -22.42 7.50
N THR A 391 -17.75 -22.64 7.16
CA THR A 391 -18.90 -21.84 7.60
C THR A 391 -19.80 -22.70 8.48
N ASN A 392 -20.94 -22.16 8.92
CA ASN A 392 -21.92 -22.89 9.72
C ASN A 392 -22.60 -24.03 8.94
N ASP A 393 -22.59 -23.99 7.62
CA ASP A 393 -23.31 -24.90 6.73
C ASP A 393 -22.39 -25.72 5.79
N LYS A 394 -21.18 -25.23 5.51
CA LYS A 394 -20.27 -25.83 4.54
C LYS A 394 -18.84 -25.93 5.05
N VAL A 395 -18.10 -26.87 4.47
CA VAL A 395 -16.65 -26.99 4.60
C VAL A 395 -16.04 -26.99 3.21
N ILE A 396 -15.05 -26.15 2.99
CA ILE A 396 -14.21 -26.21 1.79
C ILE A 396 -13.03 -27.10 2.17
N GLY A 397 -12.85 -28.20 1.45
CA GLY A 397 -11.74 -29.10 1.64
C GLY A 397 -10.85 -29.15 0.40
N TYR A 398 -9.59 -29.52 0.58
CA TYR A 398 -8.66 -29.75 -0.53
C TYR A 398 -7.88 -31.06 -0.41
N ARG A 399 -7.41 -31.54 -1.57
CA ARG A 399 -6.37 -32.56 -1.73
C ARG A 399 -5.32 -31.99 -2.67
N SER A 400 -4.06 -32.03 -2.30
CA SER A 400 -3.01 -31.39 -3.08
C SER A 400 -1.69 -32.12 -2.92
N LYS A 401 -0.91 -32.18 -4.00
CA LYS A 401 0.50 -32.60 -3.95
C LYS A 401 1.41 -31.52 -3.35
N TYR A 402 0.90 -30.30 -3.27
CA TYR A 402 1.60 -29.13 -2.76
C TYR A 402 0.87 -28.56 -1.54
N GLU A 403 1.62 -27.93 -0.65
CA GLU A 403 1.00 -27.16 0.43
C GLU A 403 0.23 -25.97 -0.17
N LEU A 404 -1.06 -25.85 0.16
CA LEU A 404 -1.77 -24.61 -0.15
C LEU A 404 -1.31 -23.56 0.86
N LYS A 405 -0.80 -22.44 0.34
CA LYS A 405 -0.72 -21.21 1.12
C LYS A 405 -2.14 -20.66 1.20
N VAL A 406 -2.75 -20.81 2.37
CA VAL A 406 -4.12 -20.39 2.65
C VAL A 406 -4.05 -19.20 3.59
N GLY A 407 -4.66 -18.10 3.20
CA GLY A 407 -5.06 -17.05 4.13
C GLY A 407 -6.56 -16.82 4.01
N LYS A 408 -7.21 -16.44 5.11
CA LYS A 408 -8.26 -15.41 5.00
C LYS A 408 -7.52 -14.21 4.42
N SER A 409 -8.06 -13.56 3.38
CA SER A 409 -7.42 -12.39 2.79
C SER A 409 -7.19 -11.31 3.86
N GLU A 410 -6.04 -11.35 4.54
CA GLU A 410 -5.53 -10.20 5.28
C GLU A 410 -5.17 -9.20 4.20
N LYS A 411 -6.09 -8.23 4.06
CA LYS A 411 -6.20 -7.26 2.99
C LYS A 411 -6.54 -7.92 1.67
N GLU A 412 -7.80 -7.76 1.31
CA GLU A 412 -8.32 -7.87 -0.04
C GLU A 412 -7.21 -7.56 -1.05
N VAL A 413 -6.98 -8.47 -2.00
CA VAL A 413 -6.69 -7.96 -3.36
C VAL A 413 -7.92 -7.11 -3.65
N LYS A 414 -7.81 -5.80 -3.39
CA LYS A 414 -8.94 -4.87 -3.46
C LYS A 414 -9.56 -5.05 -4.83
N ARG A 415 -10.80 -5.56 -4.81
CA ARG A 415 -11.69 -5.59 -5.96
C ARG A 415 -12.27 -4.22 -6.18
#